data_AF-A0AA95GN31-F1
#
_entry.id   AF-A0AA95GN31-F1
#
_cell.length_a   1.000
_cell.length_b   1.000
_cell.length_c   1.000
_cell.angle_alpha   90.00
_cell.angle_beta   90.00
_cell.angle_gamma   90.00
#
_symmetry.space_group_name_H-M   'P 1'
#
loop_
_entity.id
_entity.type
_entity.pdbx_description
1 polymer ?
#
loop_
_entity_poly.entity_id
_entity_poly.type
_entity_poly.pdbx_seq_one_letter_code
_entity_poly.pdbx_strand_id
1 'polypeptide(L)' 'MKLKKIVIAIMIVLLCLFLYLVALDSYCDQDQNGGNFTIGICKITGYLPF' A
#
# COMPACT_ATOMS: atom_id res chain seq x y z
N MET A 1 -21.67 9.89 19.23
CA MET A 1 -21.19 10.80 18.14
C MET A 1 -19.68 10.72 17.87
N LYS A 2 -18.79 10.55 18.87
CA LYS A 2 -17.33 10.49 18.63
C LYS A 2 -16.85 9.25 17.86
N LEU A 3 -17.50 8.09 18.08
CA LEU A 3 -17.16 6.83 17.42
C LEU A 3 -17.30 6.90 15.88
N LYS A 4 -18.34 7.58 15.37
CA LYS A 4 -18.55 7.77 13.93
C LYS A 4 -17.41 8.54 13.27
N LYS A 5 -16.88 9.58 13.93
CA LYS A 5 -15.72 10.34 13.43
C LYS A 5 -14.44 9.50 13.42
N ILE A 6 -14.24 8.67 14.45
CA ILE A 6 -13.08 7.76 14.52
C ILE A 6 -13.15 6.71 13.42
N VAL A 7 -14.33 6.11 13.19
CA VAL A 7 -14.53 5.13 12.11
C VAL A 7 -14.24 5.76 10.74
N ILE A 8 -14.74 6.98 10.49
CA ILE A 8 -14.46 7.69 9.23
C ILE A 8 -12.96 7.97 9.07
N ALA A 9 -12.27 8.40 10.14
CA ALA A 9 -10.84 8.64 10.10
C ALA A 9 -10.06 7.35 9.79
N ILE A 10 -10.42 6.22 10.43
CA ILE A 10 -9.80 4.91 10.17
C ILE A 10 -10.03 4.48 8.71
N MET A 11 -11.25 4.66 8.19
CA MET A 11 -11.56 4.33 6.79
C MET A 11 -10.72 5.14 5.81
N ILE A 12 -10.51 6.43 6.07
CA ILE A 12 -9.65 7.29 5.23
C ILE A 12 -8.20 6.82 5.29
N VAL A 13 -7.68 6.50 6.48
CA VAL A 13 -6.31 6.00 6.65
C VAL A 13 -6.12 4.67 5.91
N LEU A 14 -7.07 3.74 6.04
CA LEU A 14 -7.03 2.46 5.31
C LEU A 14 -7.07 2.67 3.80
N LEU A 15 -7.87 3.60 3.31
CA LEU A 15 -7.98 3.90 1.88
C LEU A 15 -6.68 4.54 1.34
N CYS A 16 -6.05 5.43 2.10
CA CYS A 16 -4.72 5.97 1.77
C CYS A 16 -3.65 4.88 1.74
N LEU A 17 -3.64 3.96 2.71
CA LEU A 17 -2.71 2.84 2.74
C LEU A 17 -2.93 1.90 1.55
N PHE A 18 -4.19 1.62 1.20
CA PHE A 18 -4.51 0.78 0.05
C PHE A 18 -4.04 1.42 -1.27
N LEU A 19 -4.32 2.70 -1.49
CA LEU A 19 -3.85 3.44 -2.66
C LEU A 19 -2.31 3.50 -2.72
N TYR A 20 -1.65 3.66 -1.57
CA TYR A 20 -0.20 3.63 -1.48
C TYR A 20 0.38 2.27 -1.89
N LEU A 21 -0.20 1.17 -1.40
CA LEU A 21 0.24 -0.18 -1.75
C LEU A 21 0.01 -0.50 -3.23
N VAL A 22 -1.13 -0.12 -3.79
CA VAL A 22 -1.43 -0.28 -5.23
C VAL A 22 -0.46 0.53 -6.09
N ALA A 23 -0.17 1.77 -5.70
CA ALA A 23 0.83 2.56 -6.39
C ALA A 23 2.21 1.90 -6.29
N LEU A 24 2.57 1.42 -5.09
CA LEU A 24 3.84 0.74 -4.85
C LEU A 24 3.98 -0.50 -5.74
N ASP A 25 2.96 -1.33 -5.86
CA ASP A 25 2.93 -2.52 -6.72
C ASP A 25 3.22 -2.18 -8.19
N SER A 26 2.56 -1.15 -8.72
CA SER A 26 2.84 -0.62 -10.07
C SER A 26 4.29 -0.15 -10.25
N TYR A 27 4.89 0.48 -9.23
CA TYR A 27 6.31 0.82 -9.23
C TYR A 27 7.21 -0.42 -9.10
N CYS A 28 6.81 -1.44 -8.33
CA CYS A 28 7.54 -2.70 -8.17
C CYS A 28 7.64 -3.46 -9.49
N ASP A 29 6.56 -3.52 -10.26
CA ASP A 29 6.51 -4.16 -11.59
C ASP A 29 7.47 -3.48 -12.56
N GLN A 30 7.63 -2.14 -12.43
CA GLN A 30 8.60 -1.34 -13.16
C GLN A 30 10.06 -1.50 -12.65
N ASP A 31 10.27 -1.69 -11.35
CA ASP A 31 11.59 -1.60 -10.70
C ASP A 31 12.37 -2.93 -10.65
N GLN A 32 11.75 -4.07 -10.99
CA GLN A 32 12.43 -5.37 -11.10
C GLN A 32 13.64 -5.38 -12.07
N ASN A 33 13.90 -4.27 -12.78
CA ASN A 33 15.04 -4.07 -13.66
C ASN A 33 16.19 -3.18 -13.10
N GLY A 34 16.21 -2.76 -11.82
CA GLY A 34 17.40 -2.02 -11.33
C GLY A 34 17.47 -1.34 -9.95
N GLY A 35 16.51 -1.46 -9.02
CA GLY A 35 16.51 -0.68 -7.76
C GLY A 35 16.62 -1.50 -6.46
N ASN A 36 17.61 -1.19 -5.61
CA ASN A 36 17.84 -1.89 -4.32
C ASN A 36 16.92 -1.48 -3.15
N PHE A 37 16.05 -0.48 -3.31
CA PHE A 37 15.19 0.04 -2.22
C PHE A 37 13.82 -0.67 -2.13
N THR A 38 13.46 -1.42 -3.16
CA THR A 38 12.10 -1.88 -3.48
C THR A 38 11.86 -3.34 -3.07
N ILE A 39 12.93 -4.15 -2.99
CA ILE A 39 12.88 -5.62 -2.82
C ILE A 39 12.18 -6.07 -1.52
N GLY A 40 12.30 -5.33 -0.41
CA GLY A 40 11.73 -5.74 0.87
C GLY A 40 10.21 -5.59 0.96
N ILE A 41 9.70 -4.43 0.58
CA ILE A 41 8.27 -4.09 0.61
C ILE A 41 7.53 -4.71 -0.59
N CYS A 42 8.15 -4.78 -1.76
CA CYS A 42 7.56 -5.43 -2.94
C CYS A 42 7.44 -6.94 -2.82
N LYS A 43 8.37 -7.62 -2.13
CA LYS A 43 8.21 -9.05 -1.82
C LYS A 43 7.02 -9.31 -0.89
N ILE A 44 6.72 -8.38 0.01
CA ILE A 44 5.60 -8.50 0.94
C ILE A 44 4.28 -8.19 0.23
N THR A 45 4.23 -7.16 -0.61
CA THR A 45 3.04 -6.88 -1.44
C THR A 45 2.79 -7.92 -2.51
N GLY A 46 3.82 -8.53 -3.12
CA GLY A 46 3.64 -9.65 -4.06
C GLY A 46 3.09 -10.94 -3.43
N TYR A 47 3.06 -11.04 -2.09
CA TYR A 47 2.35 -12.11 -1.37
C TYR A 47 0.89 -11.75 -1.06
N LEU A 48 0.50 -10.49 -1.20
CA LEU A 48 -0.89 -10.07 -1.12
C LEU A 48 -1.52 -10.20 -2.53
N PRO A 49 -2.65 -10.92 -2.67
CA PRO A 49 -3.30 -11.13 -3.96
C PRO A 49 -4.16 -9.91 -4.34
N PHE A 50 -3.54 -8.74 -4.53
CA PHE A 50 -4.22 -7.57 -5.12
C PHE A 50 -3.55 -7.18 -6.43
#